data_AF-A0A950CYN7-F1
#
_entry.id   AF-A0A950CYN7-F1
#
_cell.length_a   1.000
_cell.length_b   1.000
_cell.length_c   1.000
_cell.angle_alpha   90.00
_cell.angle_beta   90.00
_cell.angle_gamma   90.00
#
_symmetry.space_group_name_H-M   'P 1'
#
loop_
_entity.id
_entity.type
_entity.pdbx_description
1 polymer ?
#
loop_
_entity_poly.entity_id
_entity_poly.type
_entity_poly.pdbx_seq_one_letter_code
_entity_poly.pdbx_strand_id
1 'polypeptide(L)'
;MLVTLGHSALCLGLLAFACLAPAQEPQLSTVYTASLENQKFDKGRNEVSFDLVNNGSKPVTMFFFSILGTGPDGAEHACGGMGQDMITWTGYPPAVNVPPSWTEGWIQPNEHRHMTRPADGCLTNVTTLTAARAKLDAIMFDDGTGEGDPNQIAFTLSNRRDERDEMKKWTPQFLSLLKDPDFGTATAHLYQELVEADHDAAVDPDIADTNRARISKEVRDRLKRLLLEIREYSKTGKKPSDSTYLTWHIQDVNTKTERLIRGTSAEP
;
A
#
# COMPACT_ATOMS: atom_id res chain seq x y z
N MET A 1 -15.38 -29.55 88.16
CA MET A 1 -16.07 -28.26 88.27
C MET A 1 -15.58 -27.38 87.13
N LEU A 2 -16.44 -27.19 86.11
CA LEU A 2 -16.39 -26.21 84.99
C LEU A 2 -15.13 -26.23 84.07
N VAL A 3 -15.11 -26.13 82.73
CA VAL A 3 -16.03 -25.85 81.59
C VAL A 3 -15.19 -26.22 80.31
N THR A 4 -15.53 -27.26 79.54
CA THR A 4 -16.02 -27.28 78.12
C THR A 4 -15.63 -26.10 77.20
N LEU A 5 -14.92 -26.28 76.07
CA LEU A 5 -15.35 -26.37 74.65
C LEU A 5 -14.22 -25.72 73.80
N GLY A 6 -13.90 -26.05 72.55
CA GLY A 6 -14.44 -26.97 71.56
C GLY A 6 -13.70 -26.84 70.21
N HIS A 7 -13.99 -27.79 69.29
CA HIS A 7 -14.04 -27.71 67.82
C HIS A 7 -12.92 -26.97 67.06
N SER A 8 -12.03 -27.69 66.37
CA SER A 8 -12.14 -28.12 64.96
C SER A 8 -12.00 -26.98 63.94
N ALA A 9 -10.95 -27.02 63.10
CA ALA A 9 -11.07 -26.89 61.63
C ALA A 9 -9.71 -27.02 60.93
N LEU A 10 -9.65 -28.02 60.05
CA LEU A 10 -8.80 -28.08 58.86
C LEU A 10 -8.90 -26.75 58.08
N CYS A 11 -7.80 -26.23 57.56
CA CYS A 11 -7.80 -25.44 56.32
C CYS A 11 -6.39 -25.43 55.72
N LEU A 12 -6.17 -26.33 54.76
CA LEU A 12 -5.16 -26.16 53.71
C LEU A 12 -5.51 -24.90 52.92
N GLY A 13 -4.54 -24.01 52.76
CA GLY A 13 -4.64 -22.84 51.89
C GLY A 13 -3.31 -22.59 51.19
N LEU A 14 -3.01 -23.41 50.18
CA LEU A 14 -2.01 -23.10 49.16
C LEU A 14 -2.52 -21.88 48.38
N LEU A 15 -1.98 -20.71 48.70
CA LEU A 15 -2.14 -19.49 47.91
C LEU A 15 -1.39 -19.68 46.59
N ALA A 16 -2.10 -20.17 45.58
CA ALA A 16 -1.68 -20.03 44.19
C ALA A 16 -1.74 -18.55 43.82
N PHE A 17 -0.59 -17.88 43.80
CA PHE A 17 -0.44 -16.62 43.09
C PHE A 17 -0.59 -16.91 41.60
N ALA A 18 -1.81 -16.79 41.10
CA ALA A 18 -2.04 -16.61 39.68
C ALA A 18 -1.45 -15.24 39.30
N CYS A 19 -0.27 -15.24 38.69
CA CYS A 19 0.17 -14.12 37.87
C CYS A 19 -0.82 -14.00 36.70
N LEU A 20 -1.89 -13.25 36.90
CA LEU A 20 -2.69 -12.72 35.80
C LEU A 20 -1.76 -11.75 35.06
N ALA A 21 -1.28 -12.18 33.89
CA ALA A 21 -0.71 -11.24 32.93
C ALA A 21 -1.76 -10.12 32.72
N PRO A 22 -1.37 -8.84 32.75
CA PRO A 22 -2.31 -7.78 32.46
C PRO A 22 -2.89 -8.04 31.07
N ALA A 23 -4.23 -8.13 31.00
CA ALA A 23 -4.93 -8.11 29.74
C ALA A 23 -4.50 -6.81 29.03
N GLN A 24 -3.78 -6.95 27.92
CA GLN A 24 -3.34 -5.83 27.11
C GLN A 24 -4.59 -5.08 26.68
N GLU A 25 -4.79 -3.87 27.20
CA GLU A 25 -5.93 -3.04 26.80
C GLU A 25 -5.94 -2.91 25.28
N PRO A 26 -7.10 -3.07 24.62
CA PRO A 26 -7.17 -2.91 23.18
C PRO A 26 -6.72 -1.49 22.83
N GLN A 27 -5.57 -1.39 22.16
CA GLN A 27 -5.08 -0.13 21.60
C GLN A 27 -6.22 0.50 20.78
N LEU A 28 -6.68 1.69 21.19
CA LEU A 28 -7.63 2.48 20.42
C LEU A 28 -7.06 2.68 19.00
N SER A 29 -7.85 2.37 17.98
CA SER A 29 -7.48 2.59 16.58
C SER A 29 -7.16 4.08 16.37
N THR A 30 -6.00 4.37 15.78
CA THR A 30 -5.60 5.72 15.37
C THR A 30 -6.14 6.09 13.98
N VAL A 31 -6.83 5.17 13.32
CA VAL A 31 -7.60 5.38 12.09
C VAL A 31 -9.08 5.51 12.46
N TYR A 32 -9.73 6.59 12.00
CA TYR A 32 -11.08 6.98 12.39
C TYR A 32 -12.06 7.09 11.22
N THR A 33 -11.59 7.35 9.99
CA THR A 33 -12.44 7.40 8.79
C THR A 33 -12.47 6.11 7.98
N ALA A 34 -11.80 5.05 8.43
CA ALA A 34 -11.89 3.74 7.82
C ALA A 34 -11.96 2.64 8.88
N SER A 35 -12.52 1.50 8.50
CA SER A 35 -12.69 0.36 9.40
C SER A 35 -12.54 -0.97 8.68
N LEU A 36 -12.29 -2.02 9.45
CA LEU A 36 -12.27 -3.40 8.96
C LEU A 36 -13.53 -4.12 9.47
N GLU A 37 -14.41 -4.47 8.55
CA GLU A 37 -15.67 -5.16 8.83
C GLU A 37 -15.61 -6.62 8.38
N ASN A 38 -16.60 -7.42 8.83
CA ASN A 38 -16.83 -8.80 8.38
C ASN A 38 -15.59 -9.71 8.45
N GLN A 39 -14.72 -9.49 9.44
CA GLN A 39 -13.49 -10.25 9.58
C GLN A 39 -13.77 -11.73 9.87
N LYS A 40 -13.17 -12.62 9.09
CA LYS A 40 -13.31 -14.07 9.22
C LYS A 40 -11.97 -14.75 9.04
N PHE A 41 -11.58 -15.57 10.01
CA PHE A 41 -10.43 -16.46 9.90
C PHE A 41 -10.87 -17.83 9.37
N ASP A 42 -10.29 -18.24 8.25
CA ASP A 42 -10.39 -19.60 7.71
C ASP A 42 -9.17 -20.40 8.15
N LYS A 43 -9.33 -21.17 9.23
CA LYS A 43 -8.28 -22.03 9.79
C LYS A 43 -7.82 -23.12 8.82
N GLY A 44 -8.67 -23.57 7.89
CA GLY A 44 -8.30 -24.60 6.92
C GLY A 44 -7.32 -24.09 5.87
N ARG A 45 -7.36 -22.78 5.57
CA ARG A 45 -6.47 -22.11 4.63
C ARG A 45 -5.45 -21.18 5.28
N ASN A 46 -5.52 -21.00 6.61
CA ASN A 46 -4.80 -19.96 7.35
C ASN A 46 -4.96 -18.57 6.73
N GLU A 47 -6.18 -18.18 6.37
CA GLU A 47 -6.46 -16.90 5.72
C GLU A 47 -7.41 -16.05 6.57
N VAL A 48 -7.20 -14.73 6.58
CA VAL A 48 -8.14 -13.75 7.11
C VAL A 48 -8.79 -13.03 5.94
N SER A 49 -10.11 -13.12 5.86
CA SER A 49 -10.94 -12.33 4.94
C SER A 49 -11.60 -11.19 5.70
N PHE A 50 -11.68 -10.00 5.12
CA PHE A 50 -12.29 -8.82 5.72
C PHE A 50 -12.68 -7.79 4.65
N ASP A 51 -13.56 -6.85 5.02
CA ASP A 51 -13.90 -5.71 4.18
C ASP A 51 -13.24 -4.45 4.74
N LEU A 52 -12.41 -3.79 3.93
CA LEU A 52 -11.94 -2.44 4.23
C LEU A 52 -13.01 -1.44 3.78
N VAL A 53 -13.57 -0.70 4.73
CA VAL A 53 -14.66 0.25 4.50
C VAL A 53 -14.16 1.66 4.71
N ASN A 54 -14.35 2.52 3.71
CA ASN A 54 -14.08 3.96 3.82
C ASN A 54 -15.34 4.68 4.32
N ASN A 55 -15.35 5.01 5.61
CA ASN A 55 -16.44 5.73 6.28
C ASN A 55 -16.27 7.26 6.19
N GLY A 56 -15.18 7.74 5.59
CA GLY A 56 -14.87 9.15 5.41
C GLY A 56 -15.50 9.76 4.16
N SER A 57 -15.21 11.05 3.97
CA SER A 57 -15.63 11.82 2.79
C SER A 57 -14.56 11.90 1.70
N LYS A 58 -13.33 11.47 1.98
CA LYS A 58 -12.19 11.51 1.06
C LYS A 58 -11.87 10.11 0.53
N PRO A 59 -11.43 9.96 -0.73
CA PRO A 59 -10.99 8.68 -1.25
C PRO A 59 -9.69 8.23 -0.56
N VAL A 60 -9.66 6.98 -0.09
CA VAL A 60 -8.45 6.36 0.45
C VAL A 60 -7.57 5.90 -0.70
N THR A 61 -6.35 6.41 -0.75
CA THR A 61 -5.36 6.14 -1.80
C THR A 61 -4.21 5.28 -1.32
N MET A 62 -3.98 5.17 -0.01
CA MET A 62 -3.08 4.18 0.58
C MET A 62 -3.75 3.58 1.82
N PHE A 63 -3.52 2.29 2.05
CA PHE A 63 -3.81 1.66 3.33
C PHE A 63 -2.66 0.74 3.75
N PHE A 64 -2.51 0.53 5.06
CA PHE A 64 -1.63 -0.46 5.65
C PHE A 64 -2.37 -1.18 6.78
N PHE A 65 -2.27 -2.50 6.83
CA PHE A 65 -2.80 -3.31 7.91
C PHE A 65 -1.81 -4.38 8.35
N SER A 66 -1.90 -4.77 9.61
CA SER A 66 -1.19 -5.90 10.19
C SER A 66 -2.11 -7.10 10.31
N ILE A 67 -1.57 -8.30 10.09
CA ILE A 67 -2.24 -9.54 10.45
C ILE A 67 -1.74 -9.96 11.82
N LEU A 68 -2.67 -10.22 12.72
CA LEU A 68 -2.41 -10.61 14.10
C LEU A 68 -2.99 -12.00 14.32
N GLY A 69 -2.20 -12.90 14.90
CA GLY A 69 -2.55 -14.30 15.10
C GLY A 69 -2.52 -14.66 16.57
N THR A 70 -3.46 -15.50 16.99
CA THR A 70 -3.57 -15.95 18.38
C THR A 70 -3.16 -17.41 18.48
N GLY A 71 -2.25 -17.71 19.41
CA GLY A 71 -1.81 -19.08 19.70
C GLY A 71 -2.73 -19.85 20.64
N PRO A 72 -2.38 -21.10 20.98
CA PRO A 72 -3.13 -21.91 21.95
C PRO A 72 -3.04 -21.35 23.38
N ASP A 73 -1.99 -20.60 23.68
CA ASP A 73 -1.77 -19.88 24.93
C ASP A 73 -2.64 -18.61 25.06
N GLY A 74 -3.36 -18.24 24.00
CA GLY A 74 -4.20 -17.05 23.95
C GLY A 74 -3.42 -15.75 23.70
N ALA A 75 -2.10 -15.80 23.52
CA ALA A 75 -1.30 -14.62 23.21
C ALA A 75 -1.46 -14.22 21.74
N GLU A 76 -1.49 -12.91 21.47
CA GLU A 76 -1.57 -12.35 20.13
C GLU A 76 -0.17 -11.97 19.63
N HIS A 77 0.14 -12.35 18.40
CA HIS A 77 1.43 -12.12 17.76
C HIS A 77 1.25 -11.44 16.41
N ALA A 78 2.14 -10.51 16.09
CA ALA A 78 2.21 -9.94 14.76
C ALA A 78 2.72 -10.98 13.75
N CYS A 79 2.00 -11.12 12.65
CA CYS A 79 2.25 -12.10 11.61
C CYS A 79 2.83 -11.48 10.34
N GLY A 80 2.97 -10.15 10.34
CA GLY A 80 3.35 -9.35 9.19
C GLY A 80 2.36 -8.21 8.96
N GLY A 81 2.74 -7.33 8.04
CA GLY A 81 1.89 -6.24 7.57
C GLY A 81 1.91 -6.17 6.06
N MET A 82 0.81 -5.69 5.50
CA MET A 82 0.70 -5.41 4.08
C MET A 82 0.04 -4.06 3.89
N GLY A 83 0.48 -3.36 2.85
CA GLY A 83 -0.14 -2.12 2.43
C GLY A 83 -0.08 -1.99 0.93
N GLN A 84 -0.86 -1.05 0.43
CA GLN A 84 -0.87 -0.69 -0.98
C GLN A 84 -1.02 0.81 -1.09
N ASP A 85 -0.11 1.45 -1.82
CA ASP A 85 -0.27 2.83 -2.27
C ASP A 85 -0.75 2.82 -3.72
N MET A 86 -1.87 3.48 -3.96
CA MET A 86 -2.62 3.51 -5.21
C MET A 86 -2.74 4.95 -5.72
N ILE A 87 -1.98 5.92 -5.20
CA ILE A 87 -2.08 7.33 -5.62
C ILE A 87 -1.94 7.51 -7.14
N THR A 88 -1.07 6.70 -7.77
CA THR A 88 -0.86 6.68 -9.23
C THR A 88 -1.80 5.74 -9.99
N TRP A 89 -2.77 5.11 -9.34
CA TRP A 89 -3.72 4.23 -10.02
C TRP A 89 -4.72 4.99 -10.87
N THR A 90 -4.67 4.84 -12.19
CA THR A 90 -5.52 5.58 -13.14
C THR A 90 -6.56 4.74 -13.85
N GLY A 91 -6.68 3.47 -13.45
CA GLY A 91 -7.57 2.51 -14.10
C GLY A 91 -6.93 1.90 -15.33
N TYR A 92 -7.78 1.43 -16.24
CA TYR A 92 -7.37 0.70 -17.43
C TYR A 92 -7.50 1.56 -18.69
N PRO A 93 -6.67 1.31 -19.72
CA PRO A 93 -6.82 1.95 -21.01
C PRO A 93 -8.22 1.73 -21.60
N PRO A 94 -8.74 2.68 -22.41
CA PRO A 94 -9.96 2.48 -23.16
C PRO A 94 -9.91 1.19 -23.99
N ALA A 95 -11.06 0.51 -24.11
CA ALA A 95 -11.24 -0.77 -24.81
C ALA A 95 -10.68 -2.02 -24.10
N VAL A 96 -10.11 -1.92 -22.90
CA VAL A 96 -9.83 -3.09 -22.05
C VAL A 96 -11.07 -3.40 -21.21
N ASN A 97 -11.76 -4.50 -21.52
CA ASN A 97 -12.84 -5.01 -20.68
C ASN A 97 -12.23 -5.72 -19.46
N VAL A 98 -12.27 -5.04 -18.31
CA VAL A 98 -11.75 -5.61 -17.07
C VAL A 98 -12.87 -6.23 -16.24
N PRO A 99 -12.69 -7.47 -15.75
CA PRO A 99 -13.64 -8.09 -14.84
C PRO A 99 -13.85 -7.24 -13.57
N PRO A 100 -15.08 -7.13 -13.04
CA PRO A 100 -15.34 -6.42 -11.80
C PRO A 100 -14.51 -6.91 -10.60
N SER A 101 -14.04 -8.16 -10.63
CA SER A 101 -13.16 -8.73 -9.60
C SER A 101 -11.75 -8.14 -9.58
N TRP A 102 -11.37 -7.35 -10.59
CA TRP A 102 -10.06 -6.73 -10.74
C TRP A 102 -10.12 -5.22 -10.47
N THR A 103 -11.07 -4.75 -9.66
CA THR A 103 -11.12 -3.35 -9.24
C THR A 103 -9.99 -3.06 -8.25
N GLU A 104 -8.80 -2.85 -8.80
CA GLU A 104 -7.73 -2.10 -8.16
C GLU A 104 -8.07 -0.61 -8.25
N GLY A 105 -7.63 0.18 -7.26
CA GLY A 105 -7.77 1.63 -7.28
C GLY A 105 -8.15 2.27 -5.97
N TRP A 106 -8.46 3.56 -5.97
CA TRP A 106 -8.81 4.25 -4.73
C TRP A 106 -10.08 3.65 -4.12
N ILE A 107 -10.16 3.64 -2.79
CA ILE A 107 -11.37 3.22 -2.08
C ILE A 107 -12.21 4.48 -1.87
N GLN A 108 -13.27 4.62 -2.66
CA GLN A 108 -14.15 5.78 -2.64
C GLN A 108 -14.91 5.89 -1.32
N PRO A 109 -15.44 7.07 -0.97
CA PRO A 109 -16.35 7.23 0.16
C PRO A 109 -17.50 6.22 0.13
N ASN A 110 -17.72 5.51 1.24
CA ASN A 110 -18.70 4.42 1.39
C ASN A 110 -18.45 3.18 0.53
N GLU A 111 -17.27 3.04 -0.07
CA GLU A 111 -16.87 1.81 -0.77
C GLU A 111 -16.42 0.74 0.24
N HIS A 112 -16.84 -0.49 -0.02
CA HIS A 112 -16.37 -1.68 0.68
C HIS A 112 -15.43 -2.44 -0.24
N ARG A 113 -14.19 -2.67 0.21
CA ARG A 113 -13.23 -3.49 -0.51
C ARG A 113 -12.97 -4.78 0.23
N HIS A 114 -13.47 -5.88 -0.34
CA HIS A 114 -13.17 -7.20 0.16
C HIS A 114 -11.70 -7.57 -0.07
N MET A 115 -11.05 -8.09 0.96
CA MET A 115 -9.67 -8.55 0.94
C MET A 115 -9.56 -9.91 1.62
N THR A 116 -8.66 -10.75 1.12
CA THR A 116 -8.25 -12.00 1.77
C THR A 116 -6.73 -12.04 1.83
N ARG A 117 -6.19 -12.39 3.00
CA ARG A 117 -4.74 -12.36 3.26
C ARG A 117 -4.30 -13.58 4.05
N PRO A 118 -3.15 -14.19 3.70
CA PRO A 118 -2.60 -15.29 4.47
C PRO A 118 -2.14 -14.82 5.86
N ALA A 119 -2.31 -15.70 6.84
CA ALA A 119 -1.83 -15.58 8.21
C ALA A 119 -0.65 -16.54 8.48
N ASP A 120 -0.08 -17.18 7.45
CA ASP A 120 1.02 -18.14 7.61
C ASP A 120 2.26 -17.53 8.27
N GLY A 121 2.47 -16.21 8.14
CA GLY A 121 3.54 -15.50 8.81
C GLY A 121 3.50 -15.65 10.34
N CYS A 122 2.33 -15.91 10.94
CA CYS A 122 2.22 -16.17 12.37
C CYS A 122 2.88 -17.50 12.77
N LEU A 123 2.97 -18.47 11.85
CA LEU A 123 3.43 -19.83 12.13
C LEU A 123 4.95 -19.90 12.39
N THR A 124 5.65 -18.80 12.16
CA THR A 124 7.06 -18.63 12.54
C THR A 124 7.24 -18.55 14.06
N ASN A 125 6.25 -18.00 14.76
CA ASN A 125 6.30 -17.75 16.21
C ASN A 125 5.33 -18.64 17.01
N VAL A 126 4.35 -19.24 16.32
CA VAL A 126 3.29 -20.04 16.94
C VAL A 126 3.11 -21.34 16.17
N THR A 127 3.10 -22.50 16.84
CA THR A 127 2.97 -23.80 16.14
C THR A 127 1.58 -24.05 15.55
N THR A 128 0.53 -23.39 16.05
CA THR A 128 -0.84 -23.49 15.52
C THR A 128 -1.64 -22.24 15.85
N LEU A 129 -2.41 -21.73 14.90
CA LEU A 129 -3.33 -20.61 15.11
C LEU A 129 -4.70 -21.09 15.61
N THR A 130 -5.20 -20.44 16.65
CA THR A 130 -6.56 -20.59 17.15
C THR A 130 -7.50 -19.53 16.56
N ALA A 131 -6.98 -18.33 16.34
CA ALA A 131 -7.65 -17.23 15.66
C ALA A 131 -6.63 -16.37 14.90
N ALA A 132 -7.12 -15.56 13.95
CA ALA A 132 -6.35 -14.47 13.36
C ALA A 132 -7.30 -13.35 12.95
N ARG A 133 -6.78 -12.12 12.92
CA ARG A 133 -7.53 -10.92 12.53
C ARG A 133 -6.62 -9.92 11.84
N ALA A 134 -7.22 -9.01 11.10
CA ALA A 134 -6.54 -7.84 10.56
C ALA A 134 -6.72 -6.63 11.49
N LYS A 135 -5.70 -5.79 11.56
CA LYS A 135 -5.70 -4.49 12.22
C LYS A 135 -5.32 -3.44 11.20
N LEU A 136 -6.17 -2.44 10.97
CA LEU A 136 -5.85 -1.31 10.12
C LEU A 136 -4.90 -0.37 10.88
N ASP A 137 -3.71 -0.16 10.35
CA ASP A 137 -2.66 0.62 11.02
C ASP A 137 -2.54 2.03 10.45
N ALA A 138 -2.76 2.21 9.14
CA ALA A 138 -2.70 3.52 8.50
C ALA A 138 -3.54 3.62 7.23
N ILE A 139 -3.98 4.83 6.90
CA ILE A 139 -4.55 5.21 5.61
C ILE A 139 -4.00 6.57 5.17
N MET A 140 -3.98 6.83 3.86
CA MET A 140 -3.74 8.17 3.31
C MET A 140 -4.72 8.51 2.18
N PHE A 141 -4.93 9.81 1.98
CA PHE A 141 -5.86 10.38 1.02
C PHE A 141 -5.13 10.99 -0.19
N ASP A 142 -5.91 11.46 -1.15
CA ASP A 142 -5.45 12.01 -2.43
C ASP A 142 -4.83 13.41 -2.32
N ASP A 143 -5.02 14.10 -1.20
CA ASP A 143 -4.39 15.38 -0.84
C ASP A 143 -3.08 15.22 -0.03
N GLY A 144 -2.71 13.97 0.28
CA GLY A 144 -1.49 13.66 1.04
C GLY A 144 -1.66 13.65 2.55
N THR A 145 -2.85 13.96 3.07
CA THR A 145 -3.18 13.75 4.49
C THR A 145 -3.36 12.26 4.81
N GLY A 146 -3.27 11.87 6.08
CA GLY A 146 -3.42 10.47 6.50
C GLY A 146 -3.78 10.31 7.98
N GLU A 147 -4.14 9.09 8.34
CA GLU A 147 -4.54 8.69 9.69
C GLU A 147 -3.82 7.38 10.05
N GLY A 148 -3.55 7.15 11.33
CA GLY A 148 -2.91 5.93 11.80
C GLY A 148 -1.45 6.10 12.22
N ASP A 149 -0.61 5.12 11.90
CA ASP A 149 0.82 5.11 12.23
C ASP A 149 1.58 6.26 11.52
N PRO A 150 2.13 7.23 12.28
CA PRO A 150 2.82 8.38 11.69
C PRO A 150 4.09 8.00 10.92
N ASN A 151 4.76 6.90 11.28
CA ASN A 151 5.97 6.46 10.57
C ASN A 151 5.62 5.93 9.17
N GLN A 152 4.53 5.18 9.06
CA GLN A 152 4.04 4.66 7.77
C GLN A 152 3.58 5.80 6.84
N ILE A 153 2.89 6.79 7.41
CA ILE A 153 2.46 8.00 6.68
C ILE A 153 3.69 8.77 6.20
N ALA A 154 4.66 9.05 7.07
CA ALA A 154 5.86 9.81 6.72
C ALA A 154 6.71 9.10 5.65
N PHE A 155 6.90 7.79 5.78
CA PHE A 155 7.61 6.97 4.79
C PHE A 155 6.91 7.01 3.42
N THR A 156 5.60 6.81 3.40
CA THR A 156 4.80 6.84 2.16
C THR A 156 4.84 8.22 1.51
N LEU A 157 4.69 9.28 2.30
CA LEU A 157 4.75 10.65 1.82
C LEU A 157 6.12 10.98 1.21
N SER A 158 7.20 10.49 1.82
CA SER A 158 8.55 10.61 1.26
C SER A 158 8.67 9.91 -0.10
N ASN A 159 8.20 8.66 -0.22
CA ASN A 159 8.21 7.94 -1.49
C ASN A 159 7.40 8.65 -2.58
N ARG A 160 6.21 9.16 -2.24
CA ARG A 160 5.39 9.94 -3.16
C ARG A 160 6.10 11.21 -3.63
N ARG A 161 6.86 11.89 -2.76
CA ARG A 161 7.65 13.08 -3.12
C ARG A 161 8.79 12.73 -4.06
N ASP A 162 9.52 11.66 -3.80
CA ASP A 162 10.59 11.18 -4.68
C ASP A 162 10.04 10.78 -6.05
N GLU A 163 8.92 10.05 -6.08
CA GLU A 163 8.25 9.66 -7.32
C GLU A 163 7.74 10.89 -8.08
N ARG A 164 7.07 11.82 -7.40
CA ARG A 164 6.60 13.09 -7.98
C ARG A 164 7.74 13.84 -8.66
N ASP A 165 8.87 13.99 -7.97
CA ASP A 165 9.98 14.79 -8.44
C ASP A 165 10.62 14.16 -9.67
N GLU A 166 10.73 12.83 -9.73
CA GLU A 166 11.18 12.14 -10.94
C GLU A 166 10.16 12.26 -12.08
N MET A 167 8.87 11.97 -11.81
CA MET A 167 7.80 12.05 -12.81
C MET A 167 7.68 13.45 -13.43
N LYS A 168 7.84 14.51 -12.62
CA LYS A 168 7.82 15.91 -13.07
C LYS A 168 8.91 16.22 -14.11
N LYS A 169 10.09 15.61 -14.01
CA LYS A 169 11.20 15.84 -14.95
C LYS A 169 10.87 15.38 -16.36
N TRP A 170 10.11 14.29 -16.48
CA TRP A 170 9.89 13.56 -17.73
C TRP A 170 8.50 13.80 -18.36
N THR A 171 7.52 14.21 -17.55
CA THR A 171 6.14 14.44 -18.03
C THR A 171 6.06 15.41 -19.22
N PRO A 172 6.77 16.56 -19.24
CA PRO A 172 6.71 17.48 -20.38
C PRO A 172 7.15 16.86 -21.70
N GLN A 173 8.19 16.02 -21.68
CA GLN A 173 8.73 15.33 -22.85
C GLN A 173 7.77 14.24 -23.33
N PHE A 174 7.10 13.52 -22.43
CA PHE A 174 6.03 12.61 -22.84
C PHE A 174 4.87 13.35 -23.51
N LEU A 175 4.44 14.48 -22.95
CA LEU A 175 3.37 15.29 -23.53
C LEU A 175 3.75 15.91 -24.88
N SER A 176 5.03 16.22 -25.11
CA SER A 176 5.49 16.76 -26.40
C SER A 176 5.41 15.72 -27.52
N LEU A 177 5.57 14.42 -27.20
CA LEU A 177 5.43 13.33 -28.19
C LEU A 177 4.08 13.34 -28.93
N LEU A 178 3.00 13.77 -28.27
CA LEU A 178 1.67 13.86 -28.91
C LEU A 178 1.61 14.87 -30.05
N LYS A 179 2.53 15.83 -30.08
CA LYS A 179 2.56 16.95 -31.03
C LYS A 179 3.75 16.86 -31.99
N ASP A 180 4.66 15.93 -31.78
CA ASP A 180 5.90 15.85 -32.55
C ASP A 180 5.63 15.31 -33.96
N PRO A 181 6.04 16.03 -35.03
CA PRO A 181 5.86 15.57 -36.40
C PRO A 181 6.71 14.33 -36.74
N ASP A 182 7.86 14.14 -36.08
CA ASP A 182 8.72 12.96 -36.19
C ASP A 182 8.74 12.17 -34.87
N PHE A 183 7.55 11.68 -34.52
CA PHE A 183 7.28 10.92 -33.31
C PHE A 183 8.23 9.72 -33.11
N GLY A 184 8.65 9.05 -34.19
CA GLY A 184 9.56 7.90 -34.11
C GLY A 184 10.95 8.31 -33.61
N THR A 185 11.52 9.36 -34.18
CA THR A 185 12.81 9.91 -33.75
C THR A 185 12.71 10.51 -32.35
N ALA A 186 11.66 11.28 -32.05
CA ALA A 186 11.45 11.88 -30.74
C ALA A 186 11.34 10.83 -29.62
N THR A 187 10.63 9.73 -29.87
CA THR A 187 10.53 8.61 -28.92
C THR A 187 11.89 7.96 -28.68
N ALA A 188 12.65 7.71 -29.76
CA ALA A 188 13.98 7.09 -29.65
C ALA A 188 14.94 7.98 -28.86
N HIS A 189 14.89 9.30 -29.08
CA HIS A 189 15.68 10.28 -28.34
C HIS A 189 15.35 10.25 -26.84
N LEU A 190 14.07 10.38 -26.49
CA LEU A 190 13.62 10.36 -25.09
C LEU A 190 13.96 9.04 -24.38
N TYR A 191 13.94 7.92 -25.10
CA TYR A 191 14.40 6.64 -24.55
C TYR A 191 15.89 6.68 -24.19
N GLN A 192 16.74 7.26 -25.05
CA GLN A 192 18.18 7.40 -24.76
C GLN A 192 18.41 8.34 -23.58
N GLU A 193 17.69 9.48 -23.49
CA GLU A 193 17.79 10.38 -22.33
C GLU A 193 17.51 9.66 -21.00
N LEU A 194 16.52 8.76 -20.98
CA LEU A 194 16.22 7.96 -19.77
C LEU A 194 17.30 6.90 -19.46
N VAL A 195 17.98 6.37 -20.48
CA VAL A 195 19.11 5.44 -20.31
C VAL A 195 20.34 6.19 -19.77
N GLU A 196 20.62 7.37 -20.31
CA GLU A 196 21.70 8.25 -19.85
C GLU A 196 21.45 8.69 -18.40
N ALA A 197 20.23 9.08 -18.05
CA ALA A 197 19.87 9.43 -16.68
C ALA A 197 20.05 8.27 -15.68
N ASP A 198 19.87 7.02 -16.12
CA ASP A 198 20.19 5.84 -15.31
C ASP A 198 21.70 5.66 -15.12
N HIS A 199 22.48 5.92 -16.17
CA HIS A 199 23.93 5.84 -16.11
C HIS A 199 24.51 6.89 -15.16
N ASP A 200 24.09 8.14 -15.30
CA ASP A 200 24.53 9.25 -14.46
C ASP A 200 24.21 9.01 -12.98
N ALA A 201 23.01 8.48 -12.69
CA ALA A 201 22.60 8.16 -11.32
C ALA A 201 23.36 6.96 -10.71
N ALA A 202 23.89 6.05 -11.53
CA ALA A 202 24.65 4.88 -11.06
C ALA A 202 26.13 5.20 -10.80
N VAL A 203 26.65 6.27 -11.41
CA VAL A 203 28.05 6.70 -11.26
C VAL A 203 28.24 7.58 -10.02
N ASP A 204 27.17 8.16 -9.48
CA ASP A 204 27.20 8.93 -8.24
C ASP A 204 27.04 8.01 -6.99
N PRO A 205 28.13 7.71 -6.26
CA PRO A 205 28.08 6.80 -5.11
C PRO A 205 27.29 7.34 -3.93
N ASP A 206 27.08 8.66 -3.84
CA ASP A 206 26.29 9.28 -2.76
C ASP A 206 24.77 9.17 -3.03
N ILE A 207 24.39 8.84 -4.27
CA ILE A 207 23.00 8.73 -4.70
C ILE A 207 22.59 7.26 -4.88
N ALA A 208 23.47 6.40 -5.41
CA ALA A 208 23.15 5.07 -5.91
C ALA A 208 22.41 4.15 -4.91
N ASP A 209 22.74 4.24 -3.62
CA ASP A 209 22.16 3.38 -2.56
C ASP A 209 21.01 4.04 -1.78
N THR A 210 20.54 5.21 -2.20
CA THR A 210 19.44 5.91 -1.52
C THR A 210 18.07 5.35 -1.94
N ASN A 211 17.10 5.38 -1.02
CA ASN A 211 15.70 5.03 -1.35
C ASN A 211 15.15 5.90 -2.49
N ARG A 212 15.56 7.17 -2.55
CA ARG A 212 15.23 8.09 -3.63
C ARG A 212 15.73 7.58 -4.98
N ALA A 213 16.99 7.13 -5.07
CA ALA A 213 17.53 6.59 -6.32
C ALA A 213 16.80 5.33 -6.77
N ARG A 214 16.41 4.45 -5.83
CA ARG A 214 15.57 3.28 -6.13
C ARG A 214 14.22 3.70 -6.72
N ILE A 215 13.51 4.62 -6.08
CA ILE A 215 12.21 5.12 -6.57
C ILE A 215 12.34 5.79 -7.94
N SER A 216 13.35 6.66 -8.11
CA SER A 216 13.61 7.30 -9.40
C SER A 216 13.90 6.27 -10.50
N LYS A 217 14.69 5.23 -10.20
CA LYS A 217 14.95 4.15 -11.15
C LYS A 217 13.69 3.40 -11.53
N GLU A 218 12.84 3.04 -10.57
CA GLU A 218 11.56 2.37 -10.83
C GLU A 218 10.65 3.20 -11.74
N VAL A 219 10.61 4.53 -11.54
CA VAL A 219 9.90 5.47 -12.42
C VAL A 219 10.48 5.42 -13.83
N ARG A 220 11.80 5.60 -13.98
CA ARG A 220 12.45 5.58 -15.31
C ARG A 220 12.25 4.25 -16.01
N ASP A 221 12.31 3.12 -15.31
CA ASP A 221 12.04 1.80 -15.87
C ASP A 221 10.59 1.67 -16.37
N ARG A 222 9.60 2.22 -15.63
CA ARG A 222 8.20 2.30 -16.12
C ARG A 222 8.10 3.14 -17.39
N LEU A 223 8.72 4.32 -17.41
CA LEU A 223 8.69 5.23 -18.56
C LEU A 223 9.39 4.64 -19.80
N LYS A 224 10.55 3.98 -19.63
CA LYS A 224 11.25 3.28 -20.72
C LYS A 224 10.40 2.17 -21.33
N ARG A 225 9.68 1.38 -20.52
CA ARG A 225 8.76 0.35 -21.03
C ARG A 225 7.66 0.94 -21.91
N LEU A 226 7.06 2.05 -21.46
CA LEU A 226 6.07 2.77 -22.26
C LEU A 226 6.67 3.30 -23.57
N LEU A 227 7.89 3.84 -23.55
CA LEU A 227 8.55 4.29 -24.79
C LEU A 227 8.87 3.16 -25.76
N LEU A 228 9.18 1.96 -25.27
CA LEU A 228 9.37 0.79 -26.15
C LEU A 228 8.07 0.41 -26.86
N GLU A 229 6.95 0.43 -26.15
CA GLU A 229 5.61 0.19 -26.73
C GLU A 229 5.24 1.27 -27.75
N ILE A 230 5.46 2.53 -27.39
CA ILE A 230 5.27 3.68 -28.28
C ILE A 230 6.13 3.54 -29.55
N ARG A 231 7.42 3.20 -29.40
CA ARG A 231 8.36 3.02 -30.51
C ARG A 231 7.94 1.88 -31.43
N GLU A 232 7.37 0.80 -30.88
CA GLU A 232 6.87 -0.29 -31.71
C GLU A 232 5.70 0.20 -32.57
N TYR A 233 4.77 0.95 -31.98
CA TYR A 233 3.67 1.53 -32.74
C TYR A 233 4.13 2.55 -33.79
N SER A 234 5.16 3.35 -33.50
CA SER A 234 5.65 4.37 -34.44
C SER A 234 6.16 3.75 -35.76
N LYS A 235 6.60 2.49 -35.76
CA LYS A 235 7.00 1.75 -36.96
C LYS A 235 5.86 1.55 -37.96
N THR A 236 4.60 1.68 -37.53
CA THR A 236 3.43 1.59 -38.41
C THR A 236 3.22 2.82 -39.28
N GLY A 237 4.00 3.89 -39.08
CA GLY A 237 3.87 5.16 -39.80
C GLY A 237 2.64 5.99 -39.38
N LYS A 238 1.89 5.53 -38.38
CA LYS A 238 0.74 6.26 -37.82
C LYS A 238 1.15 7.21 -36.70
N LYS A 239 0.35 8.25 -36.49
CA LYS A 239 0.57 9.21 -35.41
C LYS A 239 0.00 8.70 -34.09
N PRO A 240 0.46 9.24 -32.94
CA PRO A 240 -0.07 8.87 -31.62
C PRO A 240 -1.56 9.19 -31.50
N SER A 241 -1.97 10.31 -32.09
CA SER A 241 -3.37 10.76 -32.16
C SER A 241 -4.31 9.75 -32.81
N ASP A 242 -3.77 8.85 -33.64
CA ASP A 242 -4.53 7.84 -34.36
C ASP A 242 -4.79 6.59 -33.49
N SER A 243 -4.21 6.54 -32.29
CA SER A 243 -4.41 5.48 -31.30
C SER A 243 -4.92 6.08 -29.98
N THR A 244 -6.20 5.81 -29.68
CA THR A 244 -6.80 6.16 -28.39
C THR A 244 -6.02 5.52 -27.23
N TYR A 245 -5.50 4.31 -27.44
CA TYR A 245 -4.71 3.59 -26.44
C TYR A 245 -3.38 4.29 -26.12
N LEU A 246 -2.59 4.68 -27.12
CA LEU A 246 -1.32 5.38 -26.86
C LEU A 246 -1.52 6.80 -26.36
N THR A 247 -2.54 7.50 -26.90
CA THR A 247 -2.91 8.81 -26.39
C THR A 247 -3.25 8.73 -24.91
N TRP A 248 -4.02 7.72 -24.49
CA TRP A 248 -4.32 7.47 -23.09
C TRP A 248 -3.06 7.23 -22.27
N HIS A 249 -2.15 6.34 -22.69
CA HIS A 249 -0.93 6.06 -21.92
C HIS A 249 0.01 7.27 -21.78
N ILE A 250 0.14 8.10 -22.81
CA ILE A 250 0.94 9.32 -22.73
C ILE A 250 0.29 10.34 -21.79
N GLN A 251 -1.04 10.51 -21.86
CA GLN A 251 -1.79 11.38 -20.95
C GLN A 251 -1.78 10.85 -19.50
N ASP A 252 -1.76 9.53 -19.35
CA ASP A 252 -1.73 8.83 -18.07
C ASP A 252 -0.47 9.19 -17.25
N VAL A 253 0.68 9.37 -17.92
CA VAL A 253 1.90 9.90 -17.28
C VAL A 253 1.59 11.24 -16.60
N ASN A 254 0.91 12.17 -17.29
CA ASN A 254 0.54 13.46 -16.72
C ASN A 254 -0.48 13.32 -15.58
N THR A 255 -1.52 12.50 -15.75
CA THR A 255 -2.52 12.27 -14.69
C THR A 255 -1.88 11.70 -13.41
N LYS A 256 -0.93 10.76 -13.54
CA LYS A 256 -0.16 10.23 -12.42
C LYS A 256 0.69 11.30 -11.73
N THR A 257 1.37 12.14 -12.52
CA THR A 257 2.14 13.27 -12.00
C THR A 257 1.28 14.26 -11.23
N GLU A 258 0.11 14.64 -11.76
CA GLU A 258 -0.83 15.56 -11.09
C GLU A 258 -1.35 14.98 -9.77
N ARG A 259 -1.64 13.67 -9.73
CA ARG A 259 -2.07 12.98 -8.51
C ARG A 259 -0.97 12.94 -7.47
N LEU A 260 0.28 12.70 -7.87
CA LEU A 260 1.43 12.77 -6.96
C LEU A 260 1.67 14.20 -6.43
N ILE A 261 1.45 15.23 -7.25
CA ILE A 261 1.51 16.64 -6.80
C ILE A 261 0.46 16.88 -5.71
N ARG A 262 -0.80 16.53 -5.96
CA ARG A 262 -1.87 16.67 -4.96
C ARG A 262 -1.59 15.83 -3.71
N GLY A 263 -1.25 14.55 -3.90
CA GLY A 263 -1.00 13.58 -2.84
C GLY A 263 0.26 13.82 -2.01
N THR A 264 0.97 14.93 -2.25
CA THR A 264 2.13 15.39 -1.48
C THR A 264 2.01 16.85 -1.03
N SER A 265 0.83 17.45 -1.18
CA SER A 265 0.58 18.87 -0.88
C SER A 265 0.42 19.16 0.61
N ALA A 266 0.14 18.14 1.43
CA ALA A 266 0.17 18.28 2.88
C ALA A 266 1.61 18.59 3.37
N GLU A 267 1.77 19.71 4.06
CA GLU A 267 2.96 20.00 4.85
C GLU A 267 2.99 19.04 6.06
N PRO A 268 4.17 18.51 6.43
CA PRO A 268 4.31 17.70 7.64
C PRO A 268 4.10 18.53 8.92
#